data_AF-E6U618-F1
#
_entry.id   AF-E6U618-F1
#
_cell.length_a   1.000
_cell.length_b   1.000
_cell.length_c   1.000
_cell.angle_alpha   90.00
_cell.angle_beta   90.00
_cell.angle_gamma   90.00
#
_symmetry.space_group_name_H-M   'P 1'
#
loop_
_entity.id
_entity.type
_entity.pdbx_description
1 polymer ?
#
loop_
_entity_poly.entity_id
_entity_poly.type
_entity_poly.pdbx_seq_one_letter_code
_entity_poly.pdbx_strand_id
1 'polypeptide(L)'
;MANHTQFFSDGTTVYGASDFIAPMNALTTSGIIGGYQVTAPSSGMTVNVAAGSAILNGVLTTDDTTQAVPVPTNTGGNARTDAIVLQIDATAMTTTVVDVPGATTEAANQILLAVVTVPAGASSIVAGNIDGSGRVYAGLDNPFAAVASASLGSNGYVLLGNGLALQWGTLSLGAFPAYTDVSFPQAFSAVPFTIVATMEDSAPYAVSTAVWTATKFTAIQADSVAHLMHWFAVGPMAVVRT
;
A
#
# COMPACT_ATOMS: atom_id res chain seq x y z
N MET A 1 -36.99 -12.94 7.64
CA MET A 1 -35.58 -13.27 7.36
C MET A 1 -35.47 -14.79 7.29
N ALA A 2 -34.96 -15.33 6.20
CA ALA A 2 -34.56 -16.73 6.15
C ALA A 2 -33.08 -16.80 6.55
N ASN A 3 -32.76 -17.67 7.51
CA ASN A 3 -31.37 -17.98 7.84
C ASN A 3 -30.85 -18.97 6.80
N HIS A 4 -29.75 -18.61 6.13
CA HIS A 4 -29.10 -19.48 5.16
C HIS A 4 -27.81 -20.03 5.78
N THR A 5 -27.68 -21.36 5.82
CA THR A 5 -26.49 -22.07 6.30
C THR A 5 -25.95 -22.95 5.17
N GLN A 6 -24.63 -23.10 5.08
CA GLN A 6 -24.00 -23.98 4.07
C GLN A 6 -23.94 -25.45 4.47
N PHE A 7 -24.58 -25.86 5.57
CA PHE A 7 -24.57 -27.27 5.99
C PHE A 7 -25.48 -28.11 5.11
N PHE A 8 -24.94 -29.20 4.58
CA PHE A 8 -25.72 -30.31 4.05
C PHE A 8 -25.84 -31.40 5.10
N SER A 9 -27.07 -31.78 5.46
CA SER A 9 -27.35 -32.87 6.42
C SER A 9 -27.85 -34.14 5.75
N ASP A 10 -27.87 -34.18 4.41
CA ASP A 10 -28.47 -35.25 3.62
C ASP A 10 -27.50 -36.41 3.31
N GLY A 11 -26.20 -36.24 3.60
CA GLY A 11 -25.16 -37.23 3.33
C GLY A 11 -24.91 -37.50 1.84
N THR A 12 -25.53 -36.72 0.95
CA THR A 12 -25.49 -36.93 -0.50
C THR A 12 -25.05 -35.69 -1.28
N THR A 13 -25.27 -34.49 -0.74
CA THR A 13 -24.82 -33.26 -1.38
C THR A 13 -23.33 -33.03 -1.15
N VAL A 14 -22.60 -32.79 -2.24
CA VAL A 14 -21.17 -32.51 -2.25
C VAL A 14 -20.97 -31.02 -2.53
N TYR A 15 -20.07 -30.38 -1.77
CA TYR A 15 -19.73 -28.98 -1.99
C TYR A 15 -19.14 -28.76 -3.39
N GLY A 16 -19.67 -27.78 -4.11
CA GLY A 16 -19.15 -27.29 -5.38
C GLY A 16 -18.32 -26.01 -5.21
N ALA A 17 -17.69 -25.56 -6.30
CA ALA A 17 -16.89 -24.33 -6.30
C ALA A 17 -17.68 -23.10 -5.83
N SER A 18 -18.96 -22.99 -6.20
CA SER A 18 -19.85 -21.91 -5.75
C SER A 18 -20.01 -21.85 -4.24
N ASP A 19 -19.99 -23.00 -3.56
CA ASP A 19 -20.17 -23.07 -2.11
C ASP A 19 -18.95 -22.53 -1.36
N PHE A 20 -17.77 -22.55 -1.99
CA PHE A 20 -16.54 -21.94 -1.47
C PHE A 20 -16.35 -20.49 -1.93
N ILE A 21 -16.77 -20.15 -3.15
CA ILE A 21 -16.67 -18.78 -3.69
C ILE A 21 -17.63 -17.83 -2.97
N ALA A 22 -18.87 -18.24 -2.70
CA ALA A 22 -19.87 -17.39 -2.07
C ALA A 22 -19.43 -16.79 -0.72
N PRO A 23 -18.90 -17.57 0.25
CA PRO A 23 -18.44 -17.01 1.51
C PRO A 23 -17.21 -16.13 1.31
N MET A 24 -16.29 -16.48 0.41
CA MET A 24 -15.14 -15.63 0.11
C MET A 24 -15.56 -14.29 -0.49
N ASN A 25 -16.52 -14.29 -1.41
CA ASN A 25 -17.05 -13.06 -2.01
C ASN A 25 -17.83 -12.20 -0.99
N ALA A 26 -18.40 -12.81 0.05
CA ALA A 26 -19.06 -12.08 1.13
C ALA A 26 -18.06 -11.48 2.15
N LEU A 27 -16.87 -12.07 2.26
CA LEU A 27 -15.85 -11.67 3.25
C LEU A 27 -14.76 -10.75 2.68
N THR A 28 -14.64 -10.67 1.36
CA THR A 28 -13.51 -10.03 0.69
C THR A 28 -14.00 -9.09 -0.40
N THR A 29 -13.21 -8.07 -0.68
CA THR A 29 -13.37 -7.29 -1.92
C THR A 29 -12.39 -7.78 -2.96
N SER A 30 -12.79 -7.72 -4.24
CA SER A 30 -11.90 -8.04 -5.35
C SER A 30 -10.65 -7.15 -5.33
N GLY A 31 -9.48 -7.75 -5.47
CA GLY A 31 -8.20 -7.04 -5.51
C GLY A 31 -7.00 -7.94 -5.22
N ILE A 32 -5.84 -7.30 -5.17
CA ILE A 32 -4.56 -7.94 -4.85
C ILE A 32 -4.47 -8.18 -3.34
N ILE A 33 -4.02 -9.36 -2.92
CA ILE A 33 -3.73 -9.67 -1.51
C ILE A 33 -2.27 -9.34 -1.21
N GLY A 34 -1.36 -9.69 -2.12
CA GLY A 34 0.07 -9.37 -2.01
C GLY A 34 0.86 -9.82 -3.23
N GLY A 35 2.06 -9.25 -3.44
CA GLY A 35 2.90 -9.56 -4.60
C GLY A 35 2.42 -8.88 -5.89
N TYR A 36 2.61 -9.50 -7.06
CA TYR A 36 2.22 -8.98 -8.38
C TYR A 36 2.81 -7.62 -8.78
N GLN A 37 3.97 -7.25 -8.23
CA GLN A 37 4.68 -6.07 -8.69
C GLN A 37 5.11 -6.24 -10.16
N VAL A 38 4.77 -5.24 -10.98
CA VAL A 38 5.19 -5.14 -12.38
C VAL A 38 6.48 -4.33 -12.45
N THR A 39 7.51 -4.89 -13.09
CA THR A 39 8.83 -4.26 -13.22
C THR A 39 9.33 -4.34 -14.65
N ALA A 40 10.17 -3.39 -15.03
CA ALA A 40 10.79 -3.41 -16.35
C ALA A 40 11.89 -4.48 -16.39
N PRO A 41 12.06 -5.20 -17.51
CA PRO A 41 13.22 -6.04 -17.74
C PRO A 41 14.47 -5.16 -17.95
N SER A 42 15.64 -5.80 -17.96
CA SER A 42 16.90 -5.11 -18.31
C SER A 42 16.94 -4.65 -19.77
N SER A 43 16.18 -5.31 -20.66
CA SER A 43 16.01 -4.95 -22.07
C SER A 43 14.80 -5.66 -22.68
N GLY A 44 14.32 -5.18 -23.83
CA GLY A 44 13.26 -5.83 -24.61
C GLY A 44 11.84 -5.37 -24.29
N MET A 45 10.92 -5.83 -25.13
CA MET A 45 9.49 -5.46 -25.11
C MET A 45 8.69 -6.43 -24.23
N THR A 46 9.06 -6.52 -22.96
CA THR A 46 8.35 -7.31 -21.95
C THR A 46 8.23 -6.52 -20.65
N VAL A 47 7.38 -6.99 -19.74
CA VAL A 47 7.43 -6.63 -18.32
C VAL A 47 7.52 -7.89 -17.48
N ASN A 48 8.14 -7.81 -16.31
CA ASN A 48 8.20 -8.90 -15.35
C ASN A 48 7.15 -8.66 -14.27
N VAL A 49 6.28 -9.63 -14.04
CA VAL A 49 5.28 -9.61 -12.99
C VAL A 49 5.67 -10.62 -11.92
N ALA A 50 5.98 -10.14 -10.73
CA ALA A 50 6.40 -11.00 -9.62
C ALA A 50 5.31 -11.99 -9.20
N ALA A 51 5.71 -13.05 -8.50
CA ALA A 51 4.81 -13.93 -7.76
C ALA A 51 3.83 -13.13 -6.88
N GLY A 52 2.63 -13.65 -6.65
CA GLY A 52 1.59 -12.93 -5.93
C GLY A 52 0.32 -13.73 -5.70
N SER A 53 -0.61 -13.11 -4.99
CA SER A 53 -1.95 -13.64 -4.75
C SER A 53 -2.98 -12.52 -4.87
N ALA A 54 -4.14 -12.88 -5.38
CA ALA A 54 -5.26 -11.97 -5.59
C ALA A 54 -6.57 -12.72 -5.45
N ILE A 55 -7.65 -11.96 -5.25
CA ILE A 55 -8.99 -12.50 -5.22
C ILE A 55 -9.90 -11.68 -6.13
N LEU A 56 -10.69 -12.34 -6.97
CA LEU A 56 -11.68 -11.68 -7.83
C LEU A 56 -13.03 -12.37 -7.67
N ASN A 57 -14.02 -11.64 -7.18
CA ASN A 57 -15.39 -12.13 -6.99
C ASN A 57 -15.43 -13.45 -6.20
N GLY A 58 -14.57 -13.58 -5.18
CA GLY A 58 -14.44 -14.77 -4.34
C GLY A 58 -13.51 -15.88 -4.88
N VAL A 59 -12.96 -15.74 -6.09
CA VAL A 59 -11.98 -16.68 -6.67
C VAL A 59 -10.57 -16.28 -6.25
N LEU A 60 -9.94 -17.10 -5.40
CA LEU A 60 -8.54 -16.92 -4.99
C LEU A 60 -7.58 -17.46 -6.06
N THR A 61 -6.60 -16.65 -6.43
CA THR A 61 -5.51 -17.01 -7.34
C THR A 61 -4.18 -16.79 -6.64
N THR A 62 -3.24 -17.70 -6.88
CA THR A 62 -1.83 -17.56 -6.48
C THR A 62 -0.94 -17.91 -7.64
N ASP A 63 0.07 -17.07 -7.89
CA ASP A 63 1.18 -17.35 -8.80
C ASP A 63 2.48 -17.42 -7.98
N ASP A 64 3.18 -18.54 -8.06
CA ASP A 64 4.38 -18.80 -7.23
C ASP A 64 5.70 -18.33 -7.88
N THR A 65 5.64 -17.92 -9.15
CA THR A 65 6.83 -17.55 -9.93
C THR A 65 6.62 -16.27 -10.72
N THR A 66 7.70 -15.52 -10.94
CA THR A 66 7.69 -14.35 -11.82
C THR A 66 7.33 -14.74 -13.25
N GLN A 67 6.42 -13.97 -13.86
CA GLN A 67 5.99 -14.14 -15.24
C GLN A 67 6.55 -13.02 -16.11
N ALA A 68 7.07 -13.37 -17.29
CA ALA A 68 7.44 -12.40 -18.32
C ALA A 68 6.27 -12.19 -19.27
N VAL A 69 5.71 -10.98 -19.29
CA VAL A 69 4.55 -10.62 -20.10
C VAL A 69 5.02 -9.83 -21.31
N PRO A 70 4.83 -10.33 -22.54
CA PRO A 70 5.16 -9.58 -23.76
C PRO A 70 4.29 -8.35 -23.91
N VAL A 71 4.91 -7.22 -24.25
CA VAL A 71 4.22 -5.96 -24.59
C VAL A 71 4.40 -5.72 -26.08
N PRO A 72 3.35 -5.79 -26.92
CA PRO A 72 3.49 -5.63 -28.36
C PRO A 72 4.07 -4.26 -28.74
N THR A 73 5.02 -4.23 -29.66
CA THR A 73 5.60 -2.97 -30.16
C THR A 73 4.52 -2.03 -30.68
N ASN A 74 4.63 -0.76 -30.31
CA ASN A 74 3.75 0.27 -30.82
C ASN A 74 4.28 0.83 -32.14
N THR A 75 3.63 0.47 -33.25
CA THR A 75 3.96 0.96 -34.60
C THR A 75 3.20 2.24 -34.97
N GLY A 76 2.33 2.74 -34.08
CA GLY A 76 1.63 4.01 -34.25
C GLY A 76 2.56 5.21 -34.05
N GLY A 77 2.19 6.36 -34.61
CA GLY A 77 3.01 7.59 -34.53
C GLY A 77 3.04 8.27 -33.16
N ASN A 78 2.15 7.88 -32.24
CA ASN A 78 2.04 8.42 -30.88
C ASN A 78 2.24 7.31 -29.85
N ALA A 79 2.60 7.67 -28.61
CA ALA A 79 2.64 6.72 -27.51
C ALA A 79 1.26 6.08 -27.27
N ARG A 80 1.27 4.79 -26.91
CA ARG A 80 0.09 3.99 -26.55
C ARG A 80 0.15 3.69 -25.07
N THR A 81 -1.01 3.58 -24.43
CA THR A 81 -1.10 3.14 -23.04
C THR A 81 -1.74 1.77 -23.00
N ASP A 82 -1.10 0.83 -22.31
CA ASP A 82 -1.52 -0.54 -22.18
C ASP A 82 -1.79 -0.87 -20.70
N ALA A 83 -2.65 -1.85 -20.44
CA ALA A 83 -2.92 -2.33 -19.10
C ALA A 83 -2.34 -3.74 -18.93
N ILE A 84 -1.52 -3.92 -17.89
CA ILE A 84 -1.08 -5.24 -17.43
C ILE A 84 -2.08 -5.71 -16.39
N VAL A 85 -2.75 -6.82 -16.67
CA VAL A 85 -3.86 -7.33 -15.86
C VAL A 85 -3.68 -8.79 -15.50
N LEU A 86 -4.15 -9.16 -14.31
CA LEU A 86 -4.45 -10.56 -13.98
C LEU A 86 -5.84 -10.85 -14.51
N GLN A 87 -5.96 -11.71 -15.52
CA GLN A 87 -7.23 -12.10 -16.11
C GLN A 87 -7.67 -13.46 -15.56
N ILE A 88 -8.88 -13.51 -15.02
CA ILE A 88 -9.50 -14.74 -14.52
C ILE A 88 -10.66 -15.08 -15.46
N ASP A 89 -10.57 -16.23 -16.11
CA ASP A 89 -11.66 -16.77 -16.92
C ASP A 89 -12.33 -17.91 -16.17
N ALA A 90 -13.47 -17.62 -15.55
CA ALA A 90 -14.25 -18.61 -14.82
C ALA A 90 -14.91 -19.67 -15.73
N THR A 91 -15.03 -19.40 -17.05
CA THR A 91 -15.59 -20.34 -18.02
C THR A 91 -14.53 -21.33 -18.47
N ALA A 92 -13.35 -20.85 -18.82
CA ALA A 92 -12.20 -21.68 -19.20
C ALA A 92 -11.47 -22.27 -17.99
N MET A 93 -11.76 -21.77 -16.78
CA MET A 93 -11.08 -22.10 -15.52
C MET A 93 -9.57 -21.81 -15.59
N THR A 94 -9.21 -20.66 -16.16
CA THR A 94 -7.83 -20.23 -16.31
C THR A 94 -7.57 -18.90 -15.62
N THR A 95 -6.32 -18.70 -15.22
CA THR A 95 -5.84 -17.40 -14.76
C THR A 95 -4.51 -17.10 -15.43
N THR A 96 -4.39 -15.92 -16.03
CA THR A 96 -3.20 -15.53 -16.79
C THR A 96 -2.91 -14.06 -16.60
N VAL A 97 -1.63 -13.70 -16.54
CA VAL A 97 -1.21 -12.30 -16.61
C VAL A 97 -1.00 -11.91 -18.07
N VAL A 98 -1.66 -10.86 -18.52
CA VAL A 98 -1.66 -10.44 -19.92
C VAL A 98 -1.49 -8.93 -20.06
N ASP A 99 -0.93 -8.53 -21.20
CA ASP A 99 -0.98 -7.17 -21.70
C ASP A 99 -2.30 -6.95 -22.46
N VAL A 100 -2.94 -5.81 -22.23
CA VAL A 100 -4.13 -5.35 -22.95
C VAL A 100 -3.78 -4.05 -23.67
N PRO A 101 -3.40 -4.13 -24.97
CA PRO A 101 -2.99 -2.97 -25.73
C PRO A 101 -4.08 -1.89 -25.82
N GLY A 102 -3.71 -0.63 -25.57
CA GLY A 102 -4.62 0.51 -25.69
C GLY A 102 -5.64 0.65 -24.55
N ALA A 103 -5.53 -0.16 -23.49
CA ALA A 103 -6.40 -0.07 -22.32
C ALA A 103 -5.73 0.71 -21.18
N THR A 104 -6.53 1.45 -20.43
CA THR A 104 -6.12 2.15 -19.20
C THR A 104 -6.84 1.64 -17.95
N THR A 105 -7.77 0.70 -18.13
CA THR A 105 -8.64 0.17 -17.07
C THR A 105 -8.88 -1.33 -17.31
N GLU A 106 -9.11 -2.06 -16.22
CA GLU A 106 -9.45 -3.47 -16.22
C GLU A 106 -10.91 -3.74 -16.63
N ALA A 107 -11.15 -4.92 -17.22
CA ALA A 107 -12.49 -5.47 -17.40
C ALA A 107 -13.01 -6.14 -16.10
N ALA A 108 -14.30 -6.46 -16.05
CA ALA A 108 -14.94 -7.04 -14.85
C ALA A 108 -14.33 -8.39 -14.39
N ASN A 109 -13.66 -9.11 -15.28
CA ASN A 109 -12.99 -10.38 -15.00
C ASN A 109 -11.45 -10.22 -14.87
N GLN A 110 -11.00 -9.00 -14.58
CA GLN A 110 -9.58 -8.65 -14.51
C GLN A 110 -9.27 -7.86 -13.24
N ILE A 111 -8.00 -7.90 -12.83
CA ILE A 111 -7.42 -7.03 -11.81
C ILE A 111 -6.27 -6.26 -12.45
N LEU A 112 -6.28 -4.93 -12.35
CA LEU A 112 -5.20 -4.09 -12.85
C LEU A 112 -3.94 -4.24 -12.00
N LEU A 113 -2.82 -4.59 -12.63
CA LEU A 113 -1.52 -4.73 -12.00
C LEU A 113 -0.61 -3.53 -12.27
N ALA A 114 -0.66 -2.97 -13.48
CA ALA A 114 0.01 -1.72 -13.83
C ALA A 114 -0.54 -1.16 -15.14
N VAL A 115 -0.31 0.13 -15.36
CA VAL A 115 -0.46 0.80 -16.65
C VAL A 115 0.93 0.99 -17.25
N VAL A 116 1.10 0.69 -18.54
CA VAL A 116 2.38 0.79 -19.24
C VAL A 116 2.25 1.79 -20.38
N THR A 117 3.07 2.83 -20.37
CA THR A 117 3.20 3.74 -21.51
C THR A 117 4.20 3.16 -22.50
N VAL A 118 3.76 2.83 -23.71
CA VAL A 118 4.56 2.26 -24.79
C VAL A 118 4.86 3.34 -25.84
N PRO A 119 6.08 3.92 -25.86
CA PRO A 119 6.45 4.92 -26.86
C PRO A 119 6.37 4.37 -28.29
N ALA A 120 6.09 5.25 -29.25
CA ALA A 120 6.13 4.91 -30.66
C ALA A 120 7.52 4.37 -31.05
N GLY A 121 7.57 3.18 -31.65
CA GLY A 121 8.81 2.54 -32.09
C GLY A 121 9.74 2.08 -30.95
N ALA A 122 9.24 1.94 -29.72
CA ALA A 122 10.05 1.46 -28.61
C ALA A 122 10.61 0.04 -28.87
N SER A 123 11.86 -0.16 -28.48
CA SER A 123 12.55 -1.47 -28.48
C SER A 123 12.71 -2.06 -27.07
N SER A 124 12.41 -1.27 -26.04
CA SER A 124 12.39 -1.72 -24.65
C SER A 124 11.38 -0.96 -23.80
N ILE A 125 10.82 -1.66 -22.80
CA ILE A 125 10.09 -1.04 -21.70
C ILE A 125 11.08 -0.77 -20.56
N VAL A 126 11.08 0.45 -20.01
CA VAL A 126 11.90 0.86 -18.86
C VAL A 126 11.04 1.19 -17.66
N ALA A 127 11.63 1.30 -16.46
CA ALA A 127 10.88 1.53 -15.22
C ALA A 127 9.97 2.77 -15.29
N GLY A 128 10.43 3.87 -15.92
CA GLY A 128 9.63 5.09 -16.09
C GLY A 128 8.41 4.95 -17.03
N ASN A 129 8.26 3.82 -17.73
CA ASN A 129 7.07 3.52 -18.51
C ASN A 129 5.95 2.87 -17.69
N ILE A 130 6.25 2.36 -16.49
CA ILE A 130 5.35 1.53 -15.71
C ILE A 130 4.77 2.37 -14.57
N ASP A 131 3.44 2.40 -14.49
CA ASP A 131 2.69 3.02 -13.41
C ASP A 131 1.85 1.97 -12.67
N GLY A 132 2.28 1.59 -11.47
CA GLY A 132 1.55 0.69 -10.57
C GLY A 132 0.51 1.41 -9.70
N SER A 133 0.17 2.67 -9.97
CA SER A 133 -0.65 3.48 -9.06
C SER A 133 -2.12 3.08 -8.99
N GLY A 134 -2.66 2.48 -10.05
CA GLY A 134 -4.06 2.07 -10.17
C GLY A 134 -4.38 0.71 -9.51
N ARG A 135 -3.42 0.07 -8.85
CA ARG A 135 -3.61 -1.25 -8.23
C ARG A 135 -4.63 -1.16 -7.09
N VAL A 136 -5.62 -2.04 -7.13
CA VAL A 136 -6.63 -2.20 -6.08
C VAL A 136 -6.30 -3.42 -5.23
N TYR A 137 -6.36 -3.26 -3.92
CA TYR A 137 -6.09 -4.33 -2.96
C TYR A 137 -7.38 -4.87 -2.35
N ALA A 138 -7.35 -6.16 -1.97
CA ALA A 138 -8.52 -6.90 -1.51
C ALA A 138 -8.98 -6.50 -0.10
N GLY A 139 -8.23 -5.63 0.60
CA GLY A 139 -8.55 -5.22 1.98
C GLY A 139 -8.34 -6.35 3.00
N LEU A 140 -7.68 -7.43 2.58
CA LEU A 140 -7.21 -8.55 3.42
C LEU A 140 -5.75 -8.37 3.83
N ASP A 141 -5.01 -7.64 3.02
CA ASP A 141 -3.82 -6.94 3.40
C ASP A 141 -4.16 -6.07 4.61
N ASN A 142 -3.66 -6.51 5.76
CA ASN A 142 -3.76 -5.80 7.02
C ASN A 142 -3.49 -4.30 6.73
N PRO A 143 -4.34 -3.36 7.19
CA PRO A 143 -4.14 -1.93 6.92
C PRO A 143 -2.79 -1.42 7.48
N PHE A 144 -2.15 -2.19 8.37
CA PHE A 144 -0.79 -2.01 8.87
C PHE A 144 0.27 -2.92 8.20
N ALA A 145 -0.07 -3.73 7.20
CA ALA A 145 0.86 -4.52 6.38
C ALA A 145 1.24 -3.82 5.07
N ALA A 146 0.45 -2.86 4.58
CA ALA A 146 0.87 -1.93 3.53
C ALA A 146 1.80 -0.83 4.09
N VAL A 147 2.79 -1.19 4.93
CA VAL A 147 3.83 -0.24 5.37
C VAL A 147 4.70 0.08 4.16
N ALA A 148 4.63 1.31 3.67
CA ALA A 148 5.51 1.75 2.58
C ALA A 148 6.96 1.89 3.06
N SER A 149 7.17 2.33 4.29
CA SER A 149 8.47 2.36 4.95
C SER A 149 8.31 2.50 6.47
N ALA A 150 9.29 2.03 7.25
CA ALA A 150 9.30 2.19 8.69
C ALA A 150 10.71 2.25 9.27
N SER A 151 10.84 2.92 10.41
CA SER A 151 11.99 2.86 11.31
C SER A 151 11.49 2.62 12.72
N LEU A 152 11.84 1.48 13.32
CA LEU A 152 11.30 1.04 14.62
C LEU A 152 12.18 1.41 15.82
N GLY A 153 13.00 2.45 15.69
CA GLY A 153 13.83 2.96 16.79
C GLY A 153 13.03 3.71 17.86
N SER A 154 13.70 4.10 18.94
CA SER A 154 13.12 4.93 20.01
C SER A 154 12.63 6.29 19.53
N ASN A 155 13.20 6.78 18.42
CA ASN A 155 12.64 7.84 17.58
C ASN A 155 12.37 7.20 16.21
N GLY A 156 11.11 6.98 15.90
CA GLY A 156 10.70 6.07 14.83
C GLY A 156 9.46 6.52 14.08
N TYR A 157 9.15 5.79 13.02
CA TYR A 157 7.97 6.05 12.22
C TYR A 157 7.46 4.79 11.51
N VAL A 158 6.19 4.84 11.12
CA VAL A 158 5.55 3.96 10.13
C VAL A 158 4.85 4.84 9.11
N LEU A 159 5.17 4.66 7.83
CA LEU A 159 4.42 5.20 6.70
C LEU A 159 3.48 4.12 6.16
N LEU A 160 2.19 4.39 6.17
CA LEU A 160 1.20 3.55 5.54
C LEU A 160 1.13 3.86 4.04
N GLY A 161 0.78 2.86 3.23
CA GLY A 161 0.74 2.94 1.77
C GLY A 161 -0.29 3.95 1.22
N ASN A 162 -1.20 4.40 2.07
CA ASN A 162 -2.16 5.47 1.76
C ASN A 162 -1.60 6.89 2.02
N GLY A 163 -0.34 7.02 2.43
CA GLY A 163 0.30 8.30 2.71
C GLY A 163 0.07 8.85 4.13
N LEU A 164 -0.59 8.10 5.01
CA LEU A 164 -0.67 8.42 6.43
C LEU A 164 0.60 7.95 7.15
N ALA A 165 1.27 8.85 7.86
CA ALA A 165 2.43 8.52 8.69
C ALA A 165 2.11 8.66 10.18
N LEU A 166 2.60 7.71 10.96
CA LEU A 166 2.66 7.77 12.42
C LEU A 166 4.13 7.87 12.82
N GLN A 167 4.49 8.88 13.60
CA GLN A 167 5.86 9.08 14.09
C GLN A 167 5.86 9.21 15.60
N TRP A 168 6.91 8.73 16.25
CA TRP A 168 7.06 8.80 17.71
C TRP A 168 8.49 9.10 18.10
N GLY A 169 8.66 9.51 19.34
CA GLY A 169 9.99 9.69 19.87
C GLY A 169 10.05 9.99 21.35
N THR A 170 11.28 10.08 21.82
CA THR A 170 11.63 10.50 23.17
C THR A 170 12.73 11.54 23.13
N LEU A 171 12.64 12.54 24.01
CA LEU A 171 13.62 13.61 24.12
C LEU A 171 13.73 14.09 25.56
N SER A 172 14.96 14.27 26.04
CA SER A 172 15.20 14.97 27.31
C SER A 172 15.12 16.48 27.07
N LEU A 173 14.15 17.12 27.72
CA LEU A 173 13.99 18.57 27.71
C LEU A 173 14.86 19.17 28.81
N GLY A 174 15.63 20.21 28.48
CA GLY A 174 16.47 20.93 29.44
C GLY A 174 15.64 21.85 30.33
N ALA A 175 16.17 22.23 31.49
CA ALA A 175 15.54 23.17 32.41
C ALA A 175 15.11 24.49 31.73
N PHE A 176 13.96 25.03 32.13
CA PHE A 176 13.43 26.31 31.66
C PHE A 176 14.45 27.44 31.86
N PRO A 177 14.60 28.36 30.88
CA PRO A 177 13.82 28.54 29.65
C PRO A 177 14.31 27.69 28.47
N ALA A 178 13.68 26.53 28.25
CA ALA A 178 13.99 25.64 27.15
C ALA A 178 12.79 25.57 26.20
N TYR A 179 12.91 26.27 25.08
CA TYR A 179 12.15 25.99 23.87
C TYR A 179 12.99 25.02 23.07
N THR A 180 12.55 23.77 22.96
CA THR A 180 13.34 22.74 22.30
C THR A 180 12.66 22.32 21.02
N ASP A 181 13.33 22.57 19.89
CA ASP A 181 12.89 22.04 18.61
C ASP A 181 13.12 20.54 18.56
N VAL A 182 12.07 19.82 18.18
CA VAL A 182 12.04 18.36 18.02
C VAL A 182 11.83 18.05 16.55
N SER A 183 12.87 17.50 15.92
CA SER A 183 12.81 17.07 14.52
C SER A 183 12.12 15.72 14.42
N PHE A 184 11.24 15.57 13.43
CA PHE A 184 10.67 14.27 13.10
C PHE A 184 11.74 13.36 12.46
N PRO A 185 11.70 12.03 12.71
CA PRO A 185 12.53 11.05 12.02
C PRO A 185 12.48 11.18 10.49
N GLN A 186 11.31 11.51 9.94
CA GLN A 186 11.14 11.85 8.53
C GLN A 186 10.21 13.07 8.40
N ALA A 187 10.48 13.95 7.44
CA ALA A 187 9.60 15.09 7.18
C ALA A 187 8.23 14.61 6.68
N PHE A 188 7.15 15.13 7.27
CA PHE A 188 5.81 15.05 6.69
C PHE A 188 5.77 15.85 5.38
N SER A 189 4.79 15.57 4.51
CA SER A 189 4.56 16.34 3.28
C SER A 189 3.80 17.65 3.52
N ALA A 190 3.18 17.80 4.69
CA ALA A 190 2.53 19.00 5.18
C ALA A 190 2.61 19.06 6.72
N VAL A 191 2.07 20.11 7.33
CA VAL A 191 1.97 20.18 8.80
C VAL A 191 1.14 18.98 9.29
N PRO A 192 1.62 18.22 10.31
CA PRO A 192 0.89 17.06 10.82
C PRO A 192 -0.47 17.45 11.42
N PHE A 193 -1.42 16.52 11.36
CA PHE A 193 -2.78 16.72 11.85
C PHE A 193 -2.84 16.79 13.38
N THR A 194 -1.95 16.07 14.06
CA THR A 194 -1.85 16.08 15.51
C THR A 194 -0.43 15.79 15.96
N ILE A 195 -0.06 16.42 17.08
CA ILE A 195 1.15 16.13 17.85
C ILE A 195 0.72 16.10 19.32
N VAL A 196 0.94 14.96 19.96
CA VAL A 196 0.72 14.75 21.39
C VAL A 196 2.08 14.58 22.04
N ALA A 197 2.29 15.24 23.17
CA ALA A 197 3.48 15.08 23.99
C ALA A 197 3.08 14.89 25.45
N THR A 198 3.83 14.04 26.15
CA THR A 198 3.64 13.74 27.57
C THR A 198 4.99 13.70 28.27
N MET A 199 5.03 14.09 29.53
CA MET A 199 6.22 13.97 30.37
C MET A 199 6.20 12.66 31.15
N GLU A 200 7.35 12.02 31.26
CA GLU A 200 7.59 10.92 32.19
C GLU A 200 8.09 11.49 33.51
N ASP A 201 7.21 11.55 34.51
CA ASP A 201 7.57 11.88 35.88
C ASP A 201 6.56 11.26 36.87
N SER A 202 6.96 11.23 38.14
CA SER A 202 6.15 10.92 39.31
C SER A 202 5.21 12.05 39.75
N ALA A 203 5.44 13.28 39.31
CA ALA A 203 4.64 14.47 39.62
C ALA A 203 3.89 14.99 38.37
N PRO A 204 2.83 15.80 38.54
CA PRO A 204 1.97 16.24 37.43
C PRO A 204 2.60 17.38 36.62
N TYR A 205 3.78 17.16 36.04
CA TYR A 205 4.40 18.10 35.13
C TYR A 205 3.74 18.09 33.76
N ALA A 206 3.89 19.19 33.02
CA ALA A 206 3.21 19.41 31.75
C ALA A 206 4.18 19.88 30.68
N VAL A 207 3.94 19.39 29.47
CA VAL A 207 4.60 19.83 28.24
C VAL A 207 3.55 20.37 27.27
N SER A 208 3.90 21.43 26.56
CA SER A 208 3.11 21.96 25.44
C SER A 208 3.87 21.78 24.14
N THR A 209 3.15 21.60 23.03
CA THR A 209 3.71 21.60 21.69
C THR A 209 3.29 22.87 20.97
N ALA A 210 4.21 23.49 20.23
CA ALA A 210 3.97 24.74 19.51
C ALA A 210 4.76 24.76 18.19
N VAL A 211 4.47 25.75 17.34
CA VAL A 211 5.22 26.01 16.09
C VAL A 211 5.38 24.76 15.23
N TRP A 212 4.25 24.13 14.87
CA TRP A 212 4.26 22.90 14.09
C TRP A 212 4.61 23.19 12.63
N THR A 213 5.58 22.45 12.10
CA THR A 213 5.94 22.46 10.68
C THR A 213 5.94 21.03 10.16
N ALA A 214 6.21 20.87 8.86
CA ALA A 214 6.36 19.55 8.25
C ALA A 214 7.59 18.78 8.77
N THR A 215 8.60 19.47 9.33
CA THR A 215 9.89 18.89 9.70
C THR A 215 10.14 18.83 11.20
N LYS A 216 9.40 19.63 11.98
CA LYS A 216 9.61 19.75 13.42
C LYS A 216 8.38 20.31 14.14
N PHE A 217 8.44 20.26 15.47
CA PHE A 217 7.64 21.08 16.37
C PHE A 217 8.53 21.58 17.51
N THR A 218 8.08 22.60 18.24
CA THR A 218 8.74 23.08 19.45
C THR A 218 8.05 22.49 20.68
N ALA A 219 8.80 21.78 21.51
CA ALA A 219 8.38 21.38 22.85
C ALA A 219 8.69 22.50 23.84
N ILE A 220 7.72 22.80 24.70
CA ILE A 220 7.80 23.85 25.71
C ILE A 220 7.49 23.22 27.06
N GLN A 221 8.46 23.28 27.97
CA GLN A 221 8.26 22.99 29.38
C GLN A 221 8.57 24.20 30.23
N ALA A 222 7.81 24.44 31.29
CA ALA A 222 7.96 25.59 32.17
C ALA A 222 8.57 25.22 33.53
N ASP A 223 9.35 24.14 33.59
CA ASP A 223 10.01 23.67 34.81
C ASP A 223 11.51 23.97 34.79
N SER A 224 12.06 24.36 35.94
CA SER A 224 13.48 24.50 36.23
C SER A 224 14.29 23.18 36.24
N VAL A 225 13.63 22.03 36.08
CA VAL A 225 14.27 20.70 36.05
C VAL A 225 14.17 20.09 34.64
N ALA A 226 15.16 19.27 34.28
CA ALA A 226 15.15 18.52 33.04
C ALA A 226 14.22 17.30 33.15
N HIS A 227 13.40 17.08 32.14
CA HIS A 227 12.39 16.01 32.11
C HIS A 227 12.50 15.18 30.84
N LEU A 228 12.13 13.90 30.92
CA LEU A 228 11.99 13.07 29.72
C LEU A 228 10.59 13.26 29.13
N MET A 229 10.54 13.60 27.85
CA MET A 229 9.30 13.75 27.09
C MET A 229 9.14 12.58 26.11
N HIS A 230 7.93 12.04 26.04
CA HIS A 230 7.46 11.16 24.97
C HIS A 230 6.56 11.94 24.03
N TRP A 231 6.63 11.67 22.75
CA TRP A 231 5.79 12.34 21.77
C TRP A 231 5.32 11.39 20.67
N PHE A 232 4.18 11.74 20.09
CA PHE A 232 3.55 11.04 18.99
C PHE A 232 2.93 12.04 18.01
N ALA A 233 3.13 11.83 16.72
CA ALA A 233 2.61 12.68 15.66
C ALA A 233 1.95 11.88 14.55
N VAL A 234 0.87 12.39 13.99
CA VAL A 234 0.17 11.81 12.83
C VAL A 234 0.01 12.87 11.76
N GLY A 235 0.36 12.53 10.52
CA GLY A 235 0.31 13.48 9.42
C GLY A 235 0.50 12.83 8.06
N PRO A 236 0.34 13.60 6.98
CA PRO A 236 0.56 13.11 5.63
C PRO A 236 2.06 13.04 5.33
N MET A 237 2.51 12.01 4.62
CA MET A 237 3.89 11.88 4.15
C MET A 237 3.93 11.29 2.75
N ALA A 238 4.90 11.72 1.95
CA ALA A 238 5.03 11.25 0.57
C ALA A 238 5.44 9.78 0.54
N VAL A 239 4.67 8.96 -0.18
CA VAL A 239 5.04 7.58 -0.49
C VAL A 239 5.96 7.59 -1.69
N VAL A 240 7.24 7.26 -1.48
CA VAL A 240 8.16 7.01 -2.60
C VAL A 240 7.86 5.60 -3.10
N ARG A 241 7.12 5.51 -4.20
CA ARG A 241 6.89 4.24 -4.89
C ARG A 241 8.16 3.91 -5.67
N THR A 242 8.97 2.99 -5.14
CA THR A 242 10.09 2.37 -5.86
C THR A 242 9.62 1.18 -6.66
#